data_AF-A0A412GR36-F1
#
_entry.id   AF-A0A412GR36-F1
#
_cell.length_a   1.000
_cell.length_b   1.000
_cell.length_c   1.000
_cell.angle_alpha   90.00
_cell.angle_beta   90.00
_cell.angle_gamma   90.00
#
_symmetry.space_group_name_H-M   'P 1'
#
loop_
_entity.id
_entity.type
_entity.pdbx_description
1 polymer ?
#
loop_
_entity_poly.entity_id
_entity_poly.type
_entity_poly.pdbx_seq_one_letter_code
_entity_poly.pdbx_strand_id
1 'polypeptide(L)'
;MKKYIYQILCSLFIGGAMVSCAEDYMETDKGHDTLTLTVNQQEIVLNEKNHTQEALTLSWTTGTNYGSGNRISYTLEIAKAGTDFARAYSVDLGTGTYQWTKKTEELNQFLNTQLGVGYAEKVSLEARITATVAGMEEKEQRATVTLDVTTYQPVTPTLYLIGEAAPNGWSADRATPMERTDNGQFTWTGKLNIGVFKFITTLGEFLPSYNRDAAAGEELRLIYRTSGDEPDEPFTVSKEATYIVKVDLLDLTMTMTETENIGWRFEEFYIVGSFTGDNGWGFEALSKDAVQMNLFHYGAVIPWKADGDFKFATLADFGQSDAFFHPTEGNAPYTSTSVVLGGEDNKWQMKESECGKAYKVLFLTAKGKEKMLMRPFTPYEGLYLVGDATPNGWSIDNATPMAKSADSPYIFTWSGTLNTGEMKISCDKQSDWNGDWLMADKSGKAPTGEVETALFTSKTDAELKNMYPDTDLGSLDNKWNIQEAGSYRITIDQLKETISIVKQ
;
A
#
# COMPACT_ATOMS: atom_id res chain seq x y z
N MET A 1 23.18 32.75 69.92
CA MET A 1 22.85 31.70 70.91
C MET A 1 22.02 30.63 70.23
N LYS A 2 22.52 29.39 70.19
CA LYS A 2 21.84 28.11 69.89
C LYS A 2 21.25 27.98 68.47
N LYS A 3 21.35 26.87 67.74
CA LYS A 3 21.99 25.54 67.80
C LYS A 3 21.68 24.95 66.39
N TYR A 4 22.66 24.46 65.63
CA TYR A 4 22.86 23.02 65.30
C TYR A 4 21.67 22.36 64.54
N ILE A 5 21.78 21.51 63.51
CA ILE A 5 22.84 20.59 63.03
C ILE A 5 22.30 20.00 61.69
N TYR A 6 23.11 19.97 60.61
CA TYR A 6 23.59 18.81 59.81
C TYR A 6 22.53 17.84 59.24
N GLN A 7 22.60 17.37 57.98
CA GLN A 7 23.71 16.63 57.34
C GLN A 7 23.65 16.77 55.78
N ILE A 8 24.75 17.11 55.09
CA ILE A 8 25.75 16.22 54.40
C ILE A 8 25.15 15.58 53.12
N LEU A 9 25.68 15.66 51.89
CA LEU A 9 27.06 15.64 51.33
C LEU A 9 27.26 16.76 50.28
N CYS A 10 28.34 17.55 50.32
CA CYS A 10 29.67 17.30 49.72
C CYS A 10 29.62 17.20 48.18
N SER A 11 29.98 18.25 47.42
CA SER A 11 31.35 18.73 47.13
C SER A 11 32.18 17.68 46.36
N LEU A 12 32.98 17.97 45.35
CA LEU A 12 33.55 19.17 44.75
C LEU A 12 34.33 18.62 43.53
N PHE A 13 34.62 19.48 42.54
CA PHE A 13 35.73 19.35 41.58
C PHE A 13 35.68 18.18 40.57
N ILE A 14 35.64 18.52 39.29
CA ILE A 14 36.86 18.68 38.48
C ILE A 14 36.51 19.57 37.29
N GLY A 15 37.29 20.64 37.13
CA GLY A 15 37.37 21.35 35.86
C GLY A 15 37.94 20.41 34.82
N GLY A 16 37.13 20.05 33.83
CA GLY A 16 37.60 19.43 32.60
C GLY A 16 37.87 20.56 31.62
N ALA A 17 39.15 20.78 31.34
CA ALA A 17 39.60 21.58 30.22
C ALA A 17 38.79 21.23 28.97
N MET A 18 38.41 22.25 28.20
CA MET A 18 38.05 22.09 26.80
C MET A 18 39.28 21.50 26.10
N VAL A 19 39.40 20.17 26.11
CA VAL A 19 40.23 19.46 25.15
C VAL A 19 39.47 19.60 23.85
N SER A 20 39.80 20.66 23.12
CA SER A 20 39.80 20.61 21.67
C SER A 20 40.40 19.25 21.31
N CYS A 21 39.58 18.32 20.82
CA CYS A 21 40.10 17.30 19.93
C CYS A 21 40.60 18.10 18.73
N ALA A 22 41.87 18.52 18.80
CA ALA A 22 42.62 18.75 17.59
C ALA A 22 42.47 17.43 16.83
N GLU A 23 41.75 17.46 15.71
CA GLU A 23 41.79 16.35 14.77
C GLU A 23 43.27 16.10 14.52
N ASP A 24 43.69 14.90 14.93
CA ASP A 24 45.08 14.50 14.88
C ASP A 24 45.54 14.67 13.44
N TYR A 25 46.65 15.38 13.29
CA TYR A 25 47.24 15.75 12.01
C TYR A 25 47.25 14.54 11.09
N MET A 26 46.84 14.71 9.82
CA MET A 26 46.96 13.69 8.77
C MET A 26 48.34 13.03 8.89
N GLU A 27 48.38 11.84 9.47
CA GLU A 27 49.59 11.06 9.61
C GLU A 27 49.96 10.62 8.19
N THR A 28 50.86 11.38 7.56
CA THR A 28 51.28 11.15 6.17
C THR A 28 52.13 9.89 6.09
N ASP A 29 52.85 9.55 7.16
CA ASP A 29 53.59 8.31 7.27
C ASP A 29 52.69 7.24 7.92
N LYS A 30 52.10 6.38 7.09
CA LYS A 30 51.30 5.23 7.56
C LYS A 30 52.18 4.09 8.12
N GLY A 31 53.49 4.28 8.21
CA GLY A 31 54.43 3.29 8.71
C GLY A 31 54.62 2.09 7.79
N HIS A 32 55.34 1.10 8.30
CA HIS A 32 55.60 -0.19 7.65
C HIS A 32 54.61 -1.25 8.17
N ASP A 33 53.34 -1.13 7.81
CA ASP A 33 52.40 -2.23 8.02
C ASP A 33 52.43 -3.19 6.82
N THR A 34 52.33 -4.49 7.07
CA THR A 34 52.23 -5.48 5.99
C THR A 34 50.79 -5.53 5.54
N LEU A 35 50.53 -5.37 4.24
CA LEU A 35 49.18 -5.54 3.71
C LEU A 35 48.72 -6.98 3.96
N THR A 36 47.65 -7.14 4.73
CA THR A 36 47.01 -8.41 5.01
C THR A 36 45.54 -8.30 4.67
N LEU A 37 44.94 -9.39 4.18
CA LEU A 37 43.52 -9.48 3.90
C LEU A 37 42.97 -10.63 4.75
N THR A 38 41.92 -10.34 5.50
CA THR A 38 41.24 -11.31 6.36
C THR A 38 39.77 -11.37 6.01
N VAL A 39 39.15 -12.51 6.31
CA VAL A 39 37.73 -12.75 6.16
C VAL A 39 37.14 -13.08 7.53
N ASN A 40 35.92 -12.61 7.80
CA ASN A 40 35.22 -12.89 9.06
C ASN A 40 34.99 -14.40 9.29
N GLN A 41 34.74 -15.17 8.21
CA GLN A 41 34.51 -16.62 8.25
C GLN A 41 35.03 -17.28 6.97
N GLN A 42 35.70 -18.44 7.09
CA GLN A 42 36.24 -19.18 5.94
C GLN A 42 35.19 -20.06 5.23
N GLU A 43 34.09 -20.40 5.91
CA GLU A 43 32.98 -21.17 5.34
C GLU A 43 31.67 -20.47 5.69
N ILE A 44 30.92 -20.07 4.66
CA ILE A 44 29.66 -19.34 4.77
C ILE A 44 28.56 -20.19 4.11
N VAL A 45 27.52 -20.51 4.87
CA VAL A 45 26.31 -21.16 4.32
C VAL A 45 25.19 -20.14 4.36
N LEU A 46 24.79 -19.66 3.18
CA LEU A 46 23.76 -18.62 3.06
C LEU A 46 22.37 -19.24 3.28
N ASN A 47 21.53 -18.50 3.98
CA ASN A 47 20.15 -18.89 4.26
C ASN A 47 19.26 -17.66 4.11
N GLU A 48 18.21 -17.77 3.30
CA GLU A 48 17.29 -16.65 3.03
C GLU A 48 16.65 -16.08 4.30
N LYS A 49 16.44 -16.88 5.35
CA LYS A 49 15.92 -16.40 6.64
C LYS A 49 16.82 -15.35 7.29
N ASN A 50 18.11 -15.34 6.94
CA ASN A 50 19.10 -14.40 7.45
C ASN A 50 19.40 -13.27 6.44
N HIS A 51 18.50 -12.99 5.49
CA HIS A 51 18.75 -12.08 4.35
C HIS A 51 19.29 -10.69 4.76
N THR A 52 18.86 -10.13 5.90
CA THR A 52 19.33 -8.83 6.42
C THR A 52 20.64 -8.90 7.22
N GLN A 53 21.06 -10.09 7.66
CA GLN A 53 22.27 -10.27 8.47
C GLN A 53 23.52 -10.14 7.60
N GLU A 54 24.58 -9.56 8.16
CA GLU A 54 25.89 -9.54 7.53
C GLU A 54 26.44 -10.97 7.42
N ALA A 55 26.81 -11.38 6.20
CA ALA A 55 27.34 -12.71 5.94
C ALA A 55 28.86 -12.68 5.74
N LEU A 56 29.34 -11.72 4.93
CA LEU A 56 30.74 -11.62 4.54
C LEU A 56 31.29 -10.25 4.91
N THR A 57 32.44 -10.26 5.56
CA THR A 57 33.27 -9.09 5.79
C THR A 57 34.72 -9.42 5.44
N LEU A 58 35.24 -8.71 4.44
CA LEU A 58 36.65 -8.69 4.07
C LEU A 58 37.28 -7.46 4.72
N SER A 59 38.36 -7.65 5.48
CA SER A 59 39.08 -6.57 6.18
C SER A 59 40.56 -6.59 5.82
N TRP A 60 41.16 -5.43 5.61
CA TRP A 60 42.60 -5.33 5.33
C TRP A 60 43.30 -4.25 6.15
N THR A 61 44.58 -4.51 6.41
CA THR A 61 45.50 -3.51 6.99
C THR A 61 45.89 -2.45 5.96
N THR A 62 46.50 -1.35 6.39
CA THR A 62 46.84 -0.24 5.50
C THR A 62 47.91 -0.58 4.45
N GLY A 63 48.75 -1.58 4.72
CA GLY A 63 50.02 -1.73 3.99
C GLY A 63 50.98 -0.57 4.30
N THR A 64 52.02 -0.42 3.47
CA THR A 64 53.02 0.64 3.60
C THR A 64 52.96 1.64 2.45
N ASN A 65 53.27 2.91 2.70
CA ASN A 65 53.52 3.90 1.64
C ASN A 65 55.02 4.10 1.36
N TYR A 66 55.87 3.19 1.86
CA TYR A 66 57.33 3.24 1.72
C TYR A 66 57.98 4.50 2.30
N GLY A 67 57.36 5.12 3.31
CA GLY A 67 57.85 6.36 3.94
C GLY A 67 57.71 7.60 3.06
N SER A 68 56.91 7.53 1.99
CA SER A 68 56.79 8.63 1.01
C SER A 68 55.86 9.77 1.45
N GLY A 69 54.98 9.53 2.43
CA GLY A 69 53.92 10.48 2.75
C GLY A 69 52.69 10.41 1.83
N ASN A 70 52.76 9.62 0.76
CA ASN A 70 51.71 9.59 -0.27
C ASN A 70 50.51 8.73 0.15
N ARG A 71 49.36 9.03 -0.44
CA ARG A 71 48.08 8.33 -0.21
C ARG A 71 48.13 6.93 -0.83
N ILE A 72 47.48 5.98 -0.15
CA ILE A 72 47.27 4.60 -0.60
C ILE A 72 45.82 4.44 -1.05
N SER A 73 45.59 3.94 -2.26
CA SER A 73 44.29 3.50 -2.77
C SER A 73 44.20 1.98 -2.84
N TYR A 74 42.98 1.45 -2.79
CA TYR A 74 42.74 0.00 -2.79
C TYR A 74 41.82 -0.44 -3.93
N THR A 75 42.19 -1.54 -4.56
CA THR A 75 41.33 -2.26 -5.50
C THR A 75 41.07 -3.67 -4.96
N LEU A 76 39.79 -4.03 -4.84
CA LEU A 76 39.36 -5.37 -4.44
C LEU A 76 38.95 -6.17 -5.67
N GLU A 77 39.49 -7.39 -5.78
CA GLU A 77 39.12 -8.37 -6.79
C GLU A 77 38.59 -9.64 -6.12
N ILE A 78 37.51 -10.22 -6.64
CA ILE A 78 36.93 -11.48 -6.15
C ILE A 78 36.64 -12.38 -7.36
N ALA A 79 37.12 -13.62 -7.32
CA ALA A 79 36.92 -14.62 -8.37
C ALA A 79 36.67 -16.02 -7.80
N LYS A 80 36.27 -16.96 -8.67
CA LYS A 80 36.28 -18.39 -8.32
C LYS A 80 37.73 -18.83 -8.09
N ALA A 81 37.96 -19.62 -7.05
CA ALA A 81 39.31 -20.06 -6.68
C ALA A 81 39.97 -20.88 -7.80
N GLY A 82 41.29 -20.74 -7.95
CA GLY A 82 42.08 -21.48 -8.93
C GLY A 82 41.93 -21.00 -10.38
N THR A 83 41.28 -19.85 -10.58
CA THR A 83 41.12 -19.22 -11.91
C THR A 83 42.17 -18.16 -12.21
N ASP A 84 43.09 -17.90 -11.28
CA ASP A 84 44.05 -16.78 -11.34
C ASP A 84 43.35 -15.43 -11.63
N PHE A 85 42.24 -15.20 -10.92
CA PHE A 85 41.40 -14.01 -11.07
C PHE A 85 40.85 -13.77 -12.49
N ALA A 86 40.75 -14.82 -13.31
CA ALA A 86 40.06 -14.73 -14.59
C ALA A 86 38.57 -14.40 -14.37
N ARG A 87 38.07 -13.36 -15.06
CA ARG A 87 36.69 -12.84 -14.91
C ARG A 87 36.34 -12.45 -13.47
N ALA A 88 37.32 -11.94 -12.72
CA ALA A 88 37.07 -11.41 -11.39
C ALA A 88 36.07 -10.24 -11.43
N TYR A 89 35.23 -10.16 -10.40
CA TYR A 89 34.64 -8.89 -10.00
C TYR A 89 35.76 -7.98 -9.50
N SER A 90 35.80 -6.72 -9.95
CA SER A 90 36.83 -5.75 -9.56
C SER A 90 36.17 -4.42 -9.19
N VAL A 91 36.58 -3.83 -8.08
CA VAL A 91 36.08 -2.54 -7.61
C VAL A 91 37.21 -1.69 -7.04
N ASP A 92 37.25 -0.43 -7.49
CA ASP A 92 38.10 0.60 -6.88
C ASP A 92 37.40 1.15 -5.63
N LEU A 93 38.05 0.99 -4.49
CA LEU A 93 37.56 1.41 -3.18
C LEU A 93 38.11 2.78 -2.77
N GLY A 94 39.02 3.36 -3.56
CA GLY A 94 39.66 4.63 -3.24
C GLY A 94 40.53 4.56 -1.99
N THR A 95 40.55 5.64 -1.21
CA THR A 95 41.41 5.79 -0.03
C THR A 95 40.61 5.79 1.27
N GLY A 96 41.16 5.27 2.37
CA GLY A 96 40.54 5.36 3.69
C GLY A 96 39.44 4.32 3.98
N THR A 97 39.26 3.36 3.07
CA THR A 97 38.37 2.20 3.25
C THR A 97 39.21 0.96 3.59
N TYR A 98 38.81 0.21 4.62
CA TYR A 98 39.51 -0.97 5.13
C TYR A 98 38.64 -2.20 5.26
N GLN A 99 37.37 -2.08 4.85
CA GLN A 99 36.38 -3.14 4.94
C GLN A 99 35.48 -3.14 3.72
N TRP A 100 35.09 -4.34 3.32
CA TRP A 100 34.05 -4.57 2.33
C TRP A 100 33.10 -5.63 2.86
N THR A 101 31.82 -5.29 2.98
CA THR A 101 30.83 -6.16 3.63
C THR A 101 29.66 -6.47 2.69
N LYS A 102 29.02 -7.62 2.92
CA LYS A 102 27.80 -8.04 2.24
C LYS A 102 26.84 -8.72 3.22
N LYS A 103 25.57 -8.33 3.13
CA LYS A 103 24.47 -9.08 3.75
C LYS A 103 24.21 -10.39 3.00
N THR A 104 23.52 -11.32 3.65
CA THR A 104 23.23 -12.66 3.10
C THR A 104 22.57 -12.61 1.73
N GLU A 105 21.53 -11.78 1.55
CA GLU A 105 20.86 -11.65 0.23
C GLU A 105 21.76 -10.99 -0.81
N GLU A 106 22.45 -9.91 -0.43
CA GLU A 106 23.37 -9.21 -1.33
C GLU A 106 24.50 -10.14 -1.80
N LEU A 107 25.03 -10.98 -0.92
CA LEU A 107 26.08 -11.95 -1.28
C LEU A 107 25.53 -13.04 -2.19
N ASN A 108 24.35 -13.59 -1.91
CA ASN A 108 23.72 -14.61 -2.75
C ASN A 108 23.47 -14.09 -4.18
N GLN A 109 22.93 -12.85 -4.29
CA GLN A 109 22.71 -12.18 -5.56
C GLN A 109 24.03 -11.81 -6.27
N PHE A 110 25.02 -11.34 -5.52
CA PHE A 110 26.35 -11.01 -6.05
C PHE A 110 27.01 -12.25 -6.68
N LEU A 111 27.00 -13.39 -5.99
CA LEU A 111 27.59 -14.63 -6.50
C LEU A 111 26.93 -15.09 -7.79
N ASN A 112 25.60 -15.00 -7.87
CA ASN A 112 24.87 -15.37 -9.07
C ASN A 112 25.13 -14.41 -10.24
N THR A 113 24.95 -13.11 -10.01
CA THR A 113 24.97 -12.10 -11.09
C THR A 113 26.37 -11.69 -11.53
N GLN A 114 27.33 -11.59 -10.60
CA GLN A 114 28.69 -11.13 -10.89
C GLN A 114 29.64 -12.28 -11.19
N LEU A 115 29.48 -13.42 -10.51
CA LEU A 115 30.40 -14.56 -10.62
C LEU A 115 29.79 -15.77 -11.32
N GLY A 116 28.51 -15.72 -11.73
CA GLY A 116 27.83 -16.82 -12.42
C GLY A 116 27.85 -18.12 -11.61
N VAL A 117 27.64 -18.01 -10.29
CA VAL A 117 27.47 -19.17 -9.40
C VAL A 117 25.99 -19.55 -9.38
N GLY A 118 25.69 -20.85 -9.51
CA GLY A 118 24.32 -21.33 -9.40
C GLY A 118 23.75 -21.20 -7.99
N TYR A 119 22.48 -21.50 -7.85
CA TYR A 119 21.84 -21.61 -6.53
C TYR A 119 21.95 -23.03 -5.99
N ALA A 120 21.93 -23.16 -4.66
CA ALA A 120 22.16 -24.43 -3.97
C ALA A 120 23.50 -25.10 -4.33
N GLU A 121 24.52 -24.28 -4.62
CA GLU A 121 25.87 -24.73 -4.97
C GLU A 121 26.89 -24.23 -3.95
N LYS A 122 27.90 -25.06 -3.68
CA LYS A 122 29.10 -24.66 -2.93
C LYS A 122 30.17 -24.17 -3.92
N VAL A 123 30.74 -23.00 -3.66
CA VAL A 123 31.83 -22.41 -4.45
C VAL A 123 32.98 -21.98 -3.56
N SER A 124 34.21 -22.29 -3.98
CA SER A 124 35.42 -21.70 -3.39
C SER A 124 35.76 -20.41 -4.13
N LEU A 125 36.04 -19.35 -3.38
CA LEU A 125 36.36 -18.02 -3.87
C LEU A 125 37.78 -17.63 -3.43
N GLU A 126 38.42 -16.82 -4.27
CA GLU A 126 39.65 -16.09 -3.95
C GLU A 126 39.35 -14.59 -4.00
N ALA A 127 39.68 -13.89 -2.92
CA ALA A 127 39.66 -12.43 -2.87
C ALA A 127 41.10 -11.90 -2.82
N ARG A 128 41.35 -10.80 -3.53
CA ARG A 128 42.62 -10.08 -3.57
C ARG A 128 42.40 -8.61 -3.32
N ILE A 129 43.17 -8.05 -2.40
CA ILE A 129 43.27 -6.61 -2.21
C ILE A 129 44.62 -6.14 -2.75
N THR A 130 44.58 -5.14 -3.63
CA THR A 130 45.76 -4.49 -4.20
C THR A 130 45.83 -3.08 -3.63
N ALA A 131 46.92 -2.75 -2.95
CA ALA A 131 47.19 -1.41 -2.44
C ALA A 131 48.21 -0.71 -3.33
N THR A 132 47.85 0.49 -3.82
CA THR A 132 48.65 1.30 -4.74
C THR A 132 48.98 2.64 -4.11
N VAL A 133 50.24 3.04 -4.16
CA VAL A 133 50.70 4.33 -3.63
C VAL A 133 50.80 5.33 -4.78
N ALA A 134 50.20 6.50 -4.63
CA ALA A 134 50.23 7.53 -5.67
C ALA A 134 51.67 7.89 -6.07
N GLY A 135 51.98 7.82 -7.37
CA GLY A 135 53.31 8.09 -7.93
C GLY A 135 54.33 6.96 -7.74
N MET A 136 53.89 5.78 -7.30
CA MET A 136 54.68 4.55 -7.18
C MET A 136 53.83 3.34 -7.62
N GLU A 137 53.10 3.49 -8.72
CA GLU A 137 52.20 2.47 -9.27
C GLU A 137 52.93 1.16 -9.62
N GLU A 138 54.25 1.19 -9.83
CA GLU A 138 55.06 -0.02 -10.05
C GLU A 138 55.37 -0.85 -8.78
N LYS A 139 54.98 -0.36 -7.59
CA LYS A 139 55.23 -1.01 -6.29
C LYS A 139 53.94 -1.41 -5.59
N GLU A 140 53.04 -2.07 -6.31
CA GLU A 140 51.80 -2.58 -5.74
C GLU A 140 52.05 -3.62 -4.65
N GLN A 141 51.24 -3.57 -3.60
CA GLN A 141 51.17 -4.59 -2.56
C GLN A 141 49.90 -5.40 -2.76
N ARG A 142 49.99 -6.74 -2.60
CA ARG A 142 48.85 -7.63 -2.77
C ARG A 142 48.72 -8.57 -1.60
N ALA A 143 47.50 -8.74 -1.11
CA ALA A 143 47.15 -9.78 -0.15
C ALA A 143 45.94 -10.55 -0.65
N THR A 144 45.91 -11.85 -0.36
CA THR A 144 44.84 -12.75 -0.80
C THR A 144 44.27 -13.54 0.37
N VAL A 145 43.00 -13.91 0.24
CA VAL A 145 42.32 -14.83 1.16
C VAL A 145 41.38 -15.73 0.36
N THR A 146 41.19 -16.95 0.84
CA THR A 146 40.22 -17.90 0.30
C THR A 146 39.05 -18.06 1.25
N LEU A 147 37.86 -18.31 0.69
CA LEU A 147 36.67 -18.67 1.45
C LEU A 147 35.77 -19.59 0.62
N ASP A 148 34.97 -20.39 1.29
CA ASP A 148 33.92 -21.20 0.72
C ASP A 148 32.56 -20.56 0.99
N VAL A 149 31.69 -20.49 -0.01
CA VAL A 149 30.32 -20.02 0.14
C VAL A 149 29.34 -21.03 -0.46
N THR A 150 28.29 -21.37 0.28
CA THR A 150 27.16 -22.17 -0.22
C THR A 150 25.96 -21.25 -0.43
N THR A 151 25.47 -21.16 -1.67
CA THR A 151 24.32 -20.33 -2.07
C THR A 151 22.98 -21.01 -1.73
N TYR A 152 21.89 -20.24 -1.72
CA TYR A 152 20.52 -20.76 -1.62
C TYR A 152 19.69 -20.34 -2.83
N GLN A 153 18.66 -21.12 -3.18
CA GLN A 153 17.66 -20.76 -4.17
C GLN A 153 16.62 -19.82 -3.52
N PRO A 154 16.51 -18.55 -3.94
CA PRO A 154 15.50 -17.65 -3.38
C PRO A 154 14.09 -18.11 -3.71
N VAL A 155 13.16 -17.93 -2.78
CA VAL A 155 11.73 -18.08 -3.07
C VAL A 155 11.22 -16.94 -3.95
N THR A 156 10.05 -17.14 -4.56
CA THR A 156 9.45 -16.14 -5.45
C THR A 156 9.23 -14.79 -4.74
N PRO A 157 9.45 -13.65 -5.42
CA PRO A 157 9.08 -12.33 -4.91
C PRO A 157 7.58 -12.02 -5.07
N THR A 158 6.83 -12.84 -5.79
CA THR A 158 5.40 -12.64 -6.07
C THR A 158 4.58 -13.87 -5.70
N LEU A 159 3.38 -13.63 -5.18
CA LEU A 159 2.42 -14.67 -4.84
C LEU A 159 1.01 -14.16 -5.12
N TYR A 160 0.18 -15.00 -5.72
CA TYR A 160 -1.19 -14.66 -6.09
C TYR A 160 -2.15 -15.74 -5.60
N LEU A 161 -3.25 -15.30 -4.98
CA LEU A 161 -4.37 -16.12 -4.56
C LEU A 161 -5.29 -16.41 -5.76
N ILE A 162 -5.62 -17.69 -5.98
CA ILE A 162 -6.48 -18.14 -7.08
C ILE A 162 -7.38 -19.30 -6.64
N GLY A 163 -8.63 -19.32 -7.12
CA GLY A 163 -9.58 -20.40 -6.86
C GLY A 163 -11.00 -19.89 -6.69
N GLU A 164 -11.96 -20.80 -6.56
CA GLU A 164 -13.39 -20.48 -6.36
C GLU A 164 -13.63 -19.57 -5.14
N ALA A 165 -12.85 -19.78 -4.08
CA ALA A 165 -12.93 -18.95 -2.87
C ALA A 165 -12.30 -17.56 -3.04
N ALA A 166 -11.40 -17.37 -4.04
CA ALA A 166 -10.67 -16.13 -4.24
C ALA A 166 -11.51 -15.08 -4.99
N PRO A 167 -11.24 -13.77 -4.83
CA PRO A 167 -12.03 -12.69 -5.45
C PRO A 167 -12.17 -12.78 -6.97
N ASN A 168 -11.14 -13.28 -7.65
CA ASN A 168 -11.09 -13.36 -9.12
C ASN A 168 -11.25 -14.79 -9.66
N GLY A 169 -11.69 -15.75 -8.83
CA GLY A 169 -11.94 -17.12 -9.27
C GLY A 169 -10.67 -17.82 -9.78
N TRP A 170 -10.84 -18.69 -10.79
CA TRP A 170 -9.76 -19.44 -11.46
C TRP A 170 -9.08 -18.70 -12.62
N SER A 171 -9.23 -17.37 -12.73
CA SER A 171 -8.61 -16.58 -13.79
C SER A 171 -7.14 -16.31 -13.48
N ALA A 172 -6.21 -17.09 -14.03
CA ALA A 172 -4.76 -16.90 -13.80
C ALA A 172 -4.26 -15.51 -14.24
N ASP A 173 -4.78 -14.96 -15.34
CA ASP A 173 -4.45 -13.61 -15.83
C ASP A 173 -4.92 -12.49 -14.89
N ARG A 174 -5.84 -12.80 -13.97
CA ARG A 174 -6.45 -11.86 -13.03
C ARG A 174 -6.32 -12.35 -11.59
N ALA A 175 -5.39 -13.26 -11.29
CA ALA A 175 -5.23 -13.81 -9.95
C ALA A 175 -4.99 -12.68 -8.93
N THR A 176 -5.51 -12.85 -7.72
CA THR A 176 -5.51 -11.78 -6.71
C THR A 176 -4.12 -11.65 -6.10
N PRO A 177 -3.41 -10.51 -6.25
CA PRO A 177 -2.06 -10.36 -5.74
C PRO A 177 -2.05 -10.32 -4.20
N MET A 178 -1.04 -10.96 -3.61
CA MET A 178 -0.74 -10.82 -2.19
C MET A 178 0.36 -9.76 -1.99
N GLU A 179 0.31 -9.03 -0.87
CA GLU A 179 1.34 -8.08 -0.48
C GLU A 179 2.53 -8.84 0.10
N ARG A 180 3.73 -8.64 -0.46
CA ARG A 180 4.96 -9.17 0.12
C ARG A 180 5.39 -8.28 1.28
N THR A 181 5.52 -8.85 2.48
CA THR A 181 5.97 -8.12 3.67
C THR A 181 7.45 -8.31 3.98
N ASP A 182 8.03 -9.43 3.54
CA ASP A 182 9.45 -9.76 3.72
C ASP A 182 9.84 -10.91 2.75
N ASN A 183 11.11 -11.36 2.74
CA ASN A 183 11.53 -12.52 1.96
C ASN A 183 10.71 -13.77 2.29
N GLY A 184 10.00 -14.28 1.28
CA GLY A 184 9.08 -15.41 1.40
C GLY A 184 7.81 -15.15 2.23
N GLN A 185 7.62 -13.94 2.76
CA GLN A 185 6.46 -13.61 3.60
C GLN A 185 5.44 -12.78 2.80
N PHE A 186 4.20 -13.25 2.78
CA PHE A 186 3.10 -12.59 2.09
C PHE A 186 1.88 -12.44 2.99
N THR A 187 1.13 -11.37 2.81
CA THR A 187 -0.15 -11.13 3.47
C THR A 187 -1.20 -10.73 2.44
N TRP A 188 -2.43 -11.16 2.66
CA TRP A 188 -3.59 -10.69 1.94
C TRP A 188 -4.76 -10.60 2.88
N THR A 189 -5.57 -9.55 2.72
CA THR A 189 -6.80 -9.40 3.48
C THR A 189 -7.96 -9.11 2.56
N GLY A 190 -9.05 -9.84 2.72
CA GLY A 190 -10.26 -9.64 1.96
C GLY A 190 -11.27 -10.74 2.17
N LYS A 191 -12.36 -10.66 1.42
CA LYS A 191 -13.45 -11.63 1.47
C LYS A 191 -13.04 -12.91 0.73
N LEU A 192 -13.15 -14.06 1.40
CA LEU A 192 -13.13 -15.37 0.74
C LEU A 192 -14.55 -15.94 0.73
N ASN A 193 -14.94 -16.51 -0.41
CA ASN A 193 -16.19 -17.25 -0.54
C ASN A 193 -16.01 -18.70 -0.08
N ILE A 194 -17.10 -19.41 0.16
CA ILE A 194 -17.06 -20.86 0.32
C ILE A 194 -16.52 -21.48 -0.97
N GLY A 195 -15.53 -22.36 -0.86
CA GLY A 195 -14.90 -23.00 -2.02
C GLY A 195 -13.46 -23.38 -1.74
N VAL A 196 -12.65 -23.47 -2.80
CA VAL A 196 -11.23 -23.83 -2.70
C VAL A 196 -10.33 -22.76 -3.29
N PHE A 197 -9.06 -22.72 -2.84
CA PHE A 197 -8.03 -21.86 -3.42
C PHE A 197 -6.63 -22.47 -3.33
N LYS A 198 -5.69 -21.95 -4.11
CA LYS A 198 -4.24 -22.21 -4.02
C LYS A 198 -3.48 -20.92 -4.36
N PHE A 199 -2.16 -21.01 -4.44
CA PHE A 199 -1.32 -19.87 -4.81
C PHE A 199 -0.52 -20.14 -6.07
N ILE A 200 -0.43 -19.17 -6.97
CA ILE A 200 0.49 -19.21 -8.11
C ILE A 200 1.60 -18.18 -7.90
N THR A 201 2.78 -18.46 -8.44
CA THR A 201 3.95 -17.56 -8.28
C THR A 201 4.03 -16.49 -9.36
N THR A 202 3.39 -16.73 -10.52
CA THR A 202 3.49 -15.89 -11.71
C THR A 202 2.10 -15.64 -12.28
N LEU A 203 1.74 -14.36 -12.48
CA LEU A 203 0.45 -14.00 -13.05
C LEU A 203 0.30 -14.58 -14.46
N GLY A 204 -0.87 -15.16 -14.77
CA GLY A 204 -1.14 -15.84 -16.03
C GLY A 204 -0.73 -17.32 -16.07
N GLU A 205 0.08 -17.79 -15.13
CA GLU A 205 0.63 -19.15 -15.15
C GLU A 205 0.16 -19.98 -13.94
N PHE A 206 -0.35 -21.19 -14.18
CA PHE A 206 -0.78 -22.09 -13.10
C PHE A 206 0.38 -22.77 -12.36
N LEU A 207 1.58 -22.69 -12.91
CA LEU A 207 2.79 -23.28 -12.36
C LEU A 207 3.96 -22.28 -12.51
N PRO A 208 4.89 -22.22 -11.55
CA PRO A 208 4.84 -22.92 -10.26
C PRO A 208 3.70 -22.46 -9.33
N SER A 209 3.28 -23.35 -8.43
CA SER A 209 2.21 -23.08 -7.47
C SER A 209 2.58 -23.56 -6.07
N TYR A 210 1.94 -22.97 -5.05
CA TYR A 210 1.94 -23.50 -3.69
C TYR A 210 0.55 -24.04 -3.37
N ASN A 211 0.54 -25.30 -2.99
CA ASN A 211 -0.64 -26.12 -2.77
C ASN A 211 -0.71 -26.58 -1.32
N ARG A 212 -1.84 -27.16 -0.90
CA ARG A 212 -1.97 -27.77 0.42
C ARG A 212 -1.17 -29.06 0.47
N ASP A 213 -0.36 -29.22 1.52
CA ASP A 213 0.22 -30.53 1.83
C ASP A 213 -0.84 -31.44 2.47
N ALA A 214 -1.35 -32.40 1.70
CA ALA A 214 -2.36 -33.34 2.19
C ALA A 214 -1.84 -34.24 3.34
N ALA A 215 -0.53 -34.46 3.45
CA ALA A 215 0.06 -35.26 4.52
C ALA A 215 0.03 -34.55 5.88
N ALA A 216 -0.14 -33.23 5.89
CA ALA A 216 -0.17 -32.41 7.11
C ALA A 216 -1.53 -32.41 7.84
N GLY A 217 -2.54 -33.15 7.35
CA GLY A 217 -3.85 -33.23 7.98
C GLY A 217 -4.55 -31.87 8.00
N GLU A 218 -4.97 -31.39 9.17
CA GLU A 218 -5.62 -30.08 9.31
C GLU A 218 -4.63 -28.90 9.40
N GLU A 219 -3.33 -29.16 9.51
CA GLU A 219 -2.34 -28.08 9.49
C GLU A 219 -2.29 -27.41 8.11
N LEU A 220 -2.25 -26.08 8.11
CA LEU A 220 -2.13 -25.27 6.90
C LEU A 220 -0.68 -25.23 6.42
N ARG A 221 -0.20 -26.36 5.88
CA ARG A 221 1.12 -26.52 5.28
C ARG A 221 1.08 -26.39 3.77
N LEU A 222 2.15 -25.83 3.22
CA LEU A 222 2.33 -25.60 1.79
C LEU A 222 3.25 -26.67 1.19
N ILE A 223 2.96 -27.09 -0.04
CA ILE A 223 3.90 -27.85 -0.89
C ILE A 223 4.15 -27.05 -2.16
N TYR A 224 5.42 -26.93 -2.54
CA TYR A 224 5.81 -26.27 -3.79
C TYR A 224 5.65 -27.25 -4.94
N ARG A 225 4.94 -26.81 -5.98
CA ARG A 225 4.58 -27.58 -7.15
C ARG A 225 5.16 -26.92 -8.40
N THR A 226 5.88 -27.70 -9.19
CA THR A 226 6.57 -27.27 -10.42
C THR A 226 6.07 -27.99 -11.67
N SER A 227 5.35 -29.10 -11.54
CA SER A 227 4.86 -29.86 -12.69
C SER A 227 3.39 -30.28 -12.59
N GLY A 228 2.80 -30.58 -13.74
CA GLY A 228 1.43 -31.09 -13.86
C GLY A 228 1.20 -32.44 -13.19
N ASP A 229 2.26 -33.25 -13.08
CA ASP A 229 2.21 -34.63 -12.56
C ASP A 229 2.25 -34.69 -11.02
N GLU A 230 2.61 -33.58 -10.37
CA GLU A 230 2.60 -33.45 -8.92
C GLU A 230 1.18 -33.17 -8.39
N PRO A 231 0.82 -33.65 -7.18
CA PRO A 231 -0.50 -33.45 -6.58
C PRO A 231 -0.95 -31.98 -6.57
N ASP A 232 -2.17 -31.71 -7.05
CA ASP A 232 -2.75 -30.37 -7.14
C ASP A 232 -3.84 -30.14 -6.08
N GLU A 233 -3.47 -30.32 -4.81
CA GLU A 233 -4.42 -30.23 -3.68
C GLU A 233 -4.63 -28.76 -3.26
N PRO A 234 -5.86 -28.22 -3.30
CA PRO A 234 -6.14 -26.86 -2.87
C PRO A 234 -6.47 -26.78 -1.37
N PHE A 235 -6.44 -25.57 -0.82
CA PHE A 235 -7.00 -25.23 0.49
C PHE A 235 -8.51 -25.06 0.39
N THR A 236 -9.25 -25.40 1.45
CA THR A 236 -10.72 -25.29 1.51
C THR A 236 -11.14 -24.18 2.45
N VAL A 237 -12.10 -23.37 2.01
CA VAL A 237 -12.80 -22.35 2.81
C VAL A 237 -14.22 -22.84 3.06
N SER A 238 -14.52 -23.17 4.32
CA SER A 238 -15.83 -23.73 4.73
C SER A 238 -16.86 -22.66 5.08
N LYS A 239 -16.43 -21.41 5.26
CA LYS A 239 -17.28 -20.28 5.65
C LYS A 239 -16.89 -19.04 4.85
N GLU A 240 -17.89 -18.37 4.29
CA GLU A 240 -17.68 -17.05 3.69
C GLU A 240 -17.46 -16.02 4.81
N ALA A 241 -16.32 -15.33 4.76
CA ALA A 241 -15.96 -14.27 5.70
C ALA A 241 -14.80 -13.42 5.15
N THR A 242 -14.46 -12.36 5.88
CA THR A 242 -13.20 -11.64 5.67
C THR A 242 -12.08 -12.37 6.41
N TYR A 243 -11.00 -12.67 5.69
CA TYR A 243 -9.84 -13.37 6.22
C TYR A 243 -8.59 -12.49 6.12
N ILE A 244 -7.73 -12.58 7.13
CA ILE A 244 -6.32 -12.24 7.00
C ILE A 244 -5.58 -13.54 6.69
N VAL A 245 -5.02 -13.63 5.49
CA VAL A 245 -4.21 -14.76 5.01
C VAL A 245 -2.75 -14.36 5.08
N LYS A 246 -1.94 -15.08 5.84
CA LYS A 246 -0.48 -14.89 5.88
C LYS A 246 0.19 -16.16 5.38
N VAL A 247 1.21 -16.01 4.53
CA VAL A 247 1.95 -17.12 3.92
C VAL A 247 3.43 -16.92 4.19
N ASP A 248 4.08 -17.98 4.67
CA ASP A 248 5.52 -18.08 4.84
C ASP A 248 6.04 -19.21 3.94
N LEU A 249 6.71 -18.82 2.84
CA LEU A 249 7.29 -19.75 1.87
C LEU A 249 8.61 -20.38 2.36
N LEU A 250 9.29 -19.77 3.33
CA LEU A 250 10.53 -20.29 3.90
C LEU A 250 10.29 -21.38 4.94
N ASP A 251 9.14 -21.32 5.63
CA ASP A 251 8.66 -22.35 6.55
C ASP A 251 7.58 -23.26 5.97
N LEU A 252 7.12 -22.96 4.75
CA LEU A 252 6.03 -23.67 4.07
C LEU A 252 4.77 -23.76 4.94
N THR A 253 4.39 -22.63 5.54
CA THR A 253 3.20 -22.52 6.39
C THR A 253 2.32 -21.37 5.93
N MET A 254 1.06 -21.41 6.35
CA MET A 254 0.18 -20.26 6.24
C MET A 254 -0.76 -20.18 7.44
N THR A 255 -1.34 -19.00 7.66
CA THR A 255 -2.44 -18.80 8.59
C THR A 255 -3.63 -18.18 7.88
N MET A 256 -4.83 -18.57 8.31
CA MET A 256 -6.09 -17.96 7.91
C MET A 256 -6.82 -17.57 9.17
N THR A 257 -6.84 -16.28 9.47
CA THR A 257 -7.59 -15.77 10.61
C THR A 257 -8.90 -15.20 10.08
N GLU A 258 -10.01 -15.86 10.41
CA GLU A 258 -11.33 -15.23 10.29
C GLU A 258 -11.32 -14.00 11.19
N THR A 259 -11.62 -12.84 10.62
CA THR A 259 -11.88 -11.63 11.39
C THR A 259 -13.33 -11.27 11.17
N GLU A 260 -14.06 -11.03 12.25
CA GLU A 260 -15.21 -10.12 12.13
C GLU A 260 -14.63 -8.84 11.53
N ASN A 261 -15.20 -8.39 10.40
CA ASN A 261 -14.85 -7.17 9.67
C ASN A 261 -13.71 -6.40 10.34
N ILE A 262 -12.48 -6.45 9.80
CA ILE A 262 -11.68 -5.23 9.97
C ILE A 262 -12.55 -4.17 9.33
N GLY A 263 -13.16 -3.36 10.20
CA GLY A 263 -14.15 -2.38 9.81
C GLY A 263 -13.50 -1.34 8.92
N TRP A 264 -14.09 -0.16 8.91
CA TRP A 264 -13.46 0.91 8.18
C TRP A 264 -12.07 1.16 8.75
N ARG A 265 -11.05 1.31 7.88
CA ARG A 265 -9.72 1.75 8.32
C ARG A 265 -9.84 3.01 9.18
N PHE A 266 -10.82 3.84 8.84
CA PHE A 266 -11.21 5.02 9.60
C PHE A 266 -12.74 5.06 9.74
N GLU A 267 -13.26 5.15 10.96
CA GLU A 267 -14.71 5.20 11.16
C GLU A 267 -15.31 6.57 10.80
N GLU A 268 -14.49 7.61 10.84
CA GLU A 268 -14.84 8.98 10.47
C GLU A 268 -13.77 9.55 9.55
N PHE A 269 -14.16 10.44 8.66
CA PHE A 269 -13.26 11.12 7.74
C PHE A 269 -13.82 12.50 7.43
N TYR A 270 -12.93 13.48 7.34
CA TYR A 270 -13.31 14.89 7.24
C TYR A 270 -12.58 15.59 6.11
N ILE A 271 -13.26 16.52 5.45
CA ILE A 271 -12.64 17.56 4.65
C ILE A 271 -12.47 18.80 5.53
N VAL A 272 -11.34 19.47 5.39
CA VAL A 272 -11.00 20.64 6.19
C VAL A 272 -10.16 21.62 5.38
N GLY A 273 -10.57 22.89 5.34
CA GLY A 273 -9.89 23.89 4.54
C GLY A 273 -10.47 25.28 4.71
N SER A 274 -9.88 26.26 4.02
CA SER A 274 -10.31 27.65 3.99
C SER A 274 -11.82 27.83 3.78
N PHE A 275 -12.43 26.99 2.94
CA PHE A 275 -13.85 27.06 2.58
C PHE A 275 -14.80 26.26 3.49
N THR A 276 -14.29 25.42 4.39
CA THR A 276 -15.12 24.55 5.24
C THR A 276 -15.47 25.20 6.59
N GLY A 277 -16.69 24.97 7.06
CA GLY A 277 -17.23 25.60 8.26
C GLY A 277 -17.51 27.10 8.11
N ASP A 278 -18.24 27.67 9.08
CA ASP A 278 -18.73 29.06 9.00
C ASP A 278 -17.59 30.09 8.85
N ASN A 279 -16.46 29.86 9.51
CA ASN A 279 -15.31 30.77 9.54
C ASN A 279 -14.06 30.26 8.81
N GLY A 280 -14.17 29.14 8.08
CA GLY A 280 -13.02 28.45 7.50
C GLY A 280 -12.35 27.49 8.49
N TRP A 281 -11.64 26.51 7.95
CA TRP A 281 -10.91 25.46 8.67
C TRP A 281 -11.78 24.63 9.63
N GLY A 282 -13.09 24.55 9.39
CA GLY A 282 -13.98 23.63 10.09
C GLY A 282 -13.87 22.21 9.51
N PHE A 283 -13.96 21.18 10.34
CA PHE A 283 -14.02 19.80 9.87
C PHE A 283 -15.45 19.47 9.44
N GLU A 284 -15.63 19.10 8.18
CA GLU A 284 -16.91 18.63 7.64
C GLU A 284 -16.82 17.13 7.33
N ALA A 285 -17.73 16.35 7.89
CA ALA A 285 -17.71 14.89 7.76
C ALA A 285 -18.07 14.44 6.34
N LEU A 286 -17.35 13.43 5.86
CA LEU A 286 -17.69 12.68 4.65
C LEU A 286 -18.59 11.48 4.98
N SER A 287 -19.45 11.10 4.03
CA SER A 287 -20.24 9.89 4.15
C SER A 287 -19.44 8.68 3.69
N LYS A 288 -19.71 7.53 4.30
CA LYS A 288 -19.14 6.23 3.91
C LYS A 288 -19.80 5.72 2.64
N ASP A 289 -19.01 5.18 1.73
CA ASP A 289 -19.54 4.42 0.59
C ASP A 289 -20.21 3.12 1.06
N ALA A 290 -21.31 2.78 0.40
CA ALA A 290 -22.13 1.63 0.73
C ALA A 290 -21.51 0.27 0.37
N VAL A 291 -20.66 0.22 -0.65
CA VAL A 291 -20.24 -1.03 -1.32
C VAL A 291 -18.73 -1.16 -1.43
N GLN A 292 -17.98 -0.06 -1.36
CA GLN A 292 -16.52 -0.04 -1.32
C GLN A 292 -16.03 0.40 0.06
N MET A 293 -15.43 -0.54 0.79
CA MET A 293 -14.78 -0.25 2.06
C MET A 293 -13.65 0.76 1.86
N ASN A 294 -13.45 1.64 2.85
CA ASN A 294 -12.43 2.70 2.85
C ASN A 294 -12.65 3.82 1.83
N LEU A 295 -13.83 3.91 1.19
CA LEU A 295 -14.18 4.99 0.28
C LEU A 295 -15.17 5.96 0.94
N PHE A 296 -14.88 7.25 0.85
CA PHE A 296 -15.70 8.33 1.43
C PHE A 296 -16.17 9.32 0.37
N HIS A 297 -17.34 9.90 0.59
CA HIS A 297 -18.00 10.82 -0.32
C HIS A 297 -18.24 12.19 0.33
N TYR A 298 -18.13 13.23 -0.49
CA TYR A 298 -18.52 14.59 -0.14
C TYR A 298 -19.15 15.27 -1.35
N GLY A 299 -20.21 16.04 -1.10
CA GLY A 299 -20.86 16.82 -2.13
C GLY A 299 -21.31 18.16 -1.62
N ALA A 300 -20.78 19.23 -2.21
CA ALA A 300 -21.09 20.59 -1.80
C ALA A 300 -20.89 21.60 -2.93
N VAL A 301 -21.52 22.76 -2.79
CA VAL A 301 -21.13 23.96 -3.53
C VAL A 301 -19.96 24.58 -2.80
N ILE A 302 -18.79 24.64 -3.44
CA ILE A 302 -17.56 25.11 -2.80
C ILE A 302 -17.51 26.64 -2.89
N PRO A 303 -17.66 27.39 -1.77
CA PRO A 303 -17.55 28.83 -1.81
C PRO A 303 -16.10 29.27 -2.00
N TRP A 304 -15.90 30.51 -2.48
CA TRP A 304 -14.57 31.12 -2.39
C TRP A 304 -14.39 31.67 -0.98
N LYS A 305 -13.33 31.23 -0.31
CA LYS A 305 -12.75 31.88 0.87
C LYS A 305 -11.25 32.01 0.60
N ALA A 306 -10.64 33.05 1.18
CA ALA A 306 -9.24 33.37 0.93
C ALA A 306 -8.33 32.12 1.07
N ASP A 307 -7.34 32.05 0.19
CA ASP A 307 -6.37 30.97 0.02
C ASP A 307 -6.89 29.72 -0.73
N GLY A 308 -8.16 29.33 -0.58
CA GLY A 308 -8.72 28.17 -1.30
C GLY A 308 -8.13 26.81 -0.89
N ASP A 309 -7.30 26.81 0.15
CA ASP A 309 -6.58 25.65 0.66
C ASP A 309 -7.50 24.62 1.32
N PHE A 310 -7.21 23.33 1.16
CA PHE A 310 -7.88 22.24 1.88
C PHE A 310 -7.03 20.96 1.98
N LYS A 311 -7.46 20.08 2.90
CA LYS A 311 -6.93 18.75 3.22
C LYS A 311 -8.08 17.82 3.65
N PHE A 312 -7.71 16.58 3.98
CA PHE A 312 -8.59 15.64 4.65
C PHE A 312 -7.97 15.14 5.94
N ALA A 313 -8.78 14.67 6.89
CA ALA A 313 -8.29 14.17 8.16
C ALA A 313 -9.15 13.02 8.68
N THR A 314 -8.54 12.16 9.50
CA THR A 314 -9.23 11.06 10.21
C THR A 314 -9.70 11.45 11.60
N LEU A 315 -9.26 12.62 12.07
CA LEU A 315 -9.63 13.19 13.36
C LEU A 315 -9.93 14.68 13.16
N ALA A 316 -10.97 15.17 13.81
CA ALA A 316 -11.28 16.60 13.87
C ALA A 316 -10.40 17.33 14.90
N ASP A 317 -9.07 17.14 14.79
CA ASP A 317 -8.07 17.68 15.72
C ASP A 317 -6.79 18.10 14.98
N PHE A 318 -6.53 19.41 14.94
CA PHE A 318 -5.31 19.96 14.35
C PHE A 318 -4.03 19.63 15.11
N GLY A 319 -4.13 19.16 16.37
CA GLY A 319 -2.98 18.72 17.16
C GLY A 319 -2.37 17.39 16.69
N GLN A 320 -3.06 16.65 15.83
CA GLN A 320 -2.63 15.33 15.34
C GLN A 320 -2.16 15.43 13.88
N SER A 321 -0.96 15.97 13.64
CA SER A 321 -0.42 16.16 12.29
C SER A 321 -0.40 14.87 11.45
N ASP A 322 -0.20 13.72 12.09
CA ASP A 322 -0.15 12.41 11.43
C ASP A 322 -1.53 11.87 11.00
N ALA A 323 -2.62 12.58 11.36
CA ALA A 323 -3.99 12.24 10.97
C ALA A 323 -4.43 12.91 9.66
N PHE A 324 -3.60 13.76 9.05
CA PHE A 324 -3.94 14.52 7.86
C PHE A 324 -3.49 13.86 6.57
N PHE A 325 -4.40 13.84 5.59
CA PHE A 325 -4.13 13.48 4.21
C PHE A 325 -3.97 14.73 3.36
N HIS A 326 -2.94 14.73 2.53
CA HIS A 326 -2.55 15.88 1.72
C HIS A 326 -1.95 15.44 0.37
N PRO A 327 -1.81 16.35 -0.61
CA PRO A 327 -1.15 16.02 -1.87
C PRO A 327 0.35 15.85 -1.68
N THR A 328 1.01 15.22 -2.67
CA THR A 328 2.47 15.04 -2.70
C THR A 328 3.25 16.36 -2.82
N GLU A 329 2.59 17.43 -3.28
CA GLU A 329 3.21 18.72 -3.57
C GLU A 329 2.36 19.86 -2.99
N GLY A 330 3.00 20.95 -2.56
CA GLY A 330 2.30 22.15 -2.07
C GLY A 330 1.52 22.88 -3.17
N ASN A 331 0.39 23.50 -2.82
CA ASN A 331 -0.51 24.21 -3.73
C ASN A 331 -0.99 23.35 -4.92
N ALA A 332 -1.17 22.04 -4.70
CA ALA A 332 -1.61 21.15 -5.77
C ALA A 332 -3.02 21.54 -6.25
N PRO A 333 -3.31 21.46 -7.56
CA PRO A 333 -4.66 21.68 -8.05
C PRO A 333 -5.61 20.63 -7.48
N TYR A 334 -6.90 20.96 -7.31
CA TYR A 334 -7.91 20.01 -6.81
C TYR A 334 -8.06 18.74 -7.67
N THR A 335 -7.55 18.75 -8.91
CA THR A 335 -7.52 17.59 -9.81
C THR A 335 -6.35 16.63 -9.52
N SER A 336 -5.43 16.98 -8.62
CA SER A 336 -4.32 16.10 -8.23
C SER A 336 -4.84 14.97 -7.37
N THR A 337 -4.63 13.72 -7.81
CA THR A 337 -5.24 12.54 -7.18
C THR A 337 -4.35 11.85 -6.15
N SER A 338 -3.04 12.10 -6.20
CA SER A 338 -2.06 11.45 -5.33
C SER A 338 -2.17 11.95 -3.89
N VAL A 339 -2.04 11.03 -2.94
CA VAL A 339 -2.29 11.28 -1.52
C VAL A 339 -1.13 10.77 -0.68
N VAL A 340 -0.77 11.56 0.33
CA VAL A 340 0.17 11.21 1.40
C VAL A 340 -0.55 11.37 2.74
N LEU A 341 -0.25 10.49 3.70
CA LEU A 341 -0.74 10.54 5.08
C LEU A 341 0.38 10.99 6.02
N GLY A 342 0.14 12.07 6.76
CA GLY A 342 1.09 12.64 7.71
C GLY A 342 2.35 13.21 7.04
N GLY A 343 3.26 13.75 7.85
CA GLY A 343 4.49 14.35 7.36
C GLY A 343 4.32 15.82 6.95
N GLU A 344 4.51 16.14 5.68
CA GLU A 344 4.56 17.53 5.21
C GLU A 344 3.19 18.25 5.27
N ASP A 345 3.22 19.57 5.38
CA ASP A 345 1.99 20.38 5.45
C ASP A 345 1.48 20.84 4.06
N ASN A 346 1.61 20.00 3.04
CA ASN A 346 1.13 20.31 1.69
C ASN A 346 -0.41 20.40 1.66
N LYS A 347 -0.96 21.13 0.69
CA LYS A 347 -2.40 21.42 0.59
C LYS A 347 -2.83 21.37 -0.87
N TRP A 348 -4.06 20.90 -1.09
CA TRP A 348 -4.73 21.22 -2.35
C TRP A 348 -5.22 22.66 -2.27
N GLN A 349 -5.25 23.34 -3.41
CA GLN A 349 -5.64 24.73 -3.50
C GLN A 349 -6.65 24.93 -4.64
N MET A 350 -7.85 25.37 -4.28
CA MET A 350 -8.86 25.88 -5.21
C MET A 350 -8.54 27.33 -5.59
N LYS A 351 -8.82 27.73 -6.82
CA LYS A 351 -8.77 29.13 -7.26
C LYS A 351 -10.14 29.77 -7.17
N GLU A 352 -10.19 31.10 -7.05
CA GLU A 352 -11.46 31.84 -7.03
C GLU A 352 -12.35 31.52 -8.25
N SER A 353 -11.76 31.36 -9.43
CA SER A 353 -12.48 30.97 -10.67
C SER A 353 -13.06 29.55 -10.68
N GLU A 354 -12.60 28.71 -9.76
CA GLU A 354 -13.02 27.31 -9.60
C GLU A 354 -14.14 27.19 -8.55
N CYS A 355 -14.25 28.16 -7.64
CA CYS A 355 -15.29 28.22 -6.62
C CYS A 355 -16.65 28.72 -7.16
N GLY A 356 -17.68 28.65 -6.31
CA GLY A 356 -19.06 28.99 -6.63
C GLY A 356 -19.80 27.89 -7.41
N LYS A 357 -19.22 26.69 -7.51
CA LYS A 357 -19.74 25.55 -8.28
C LYS A 357 -19.93 24.34 -7.38
N ALA A 358 -20.81 23.43 -7.78
CA ALA A 358 -20.95 22.14 -7.12
C ALA A 358 -19.79 21.20 -7.48
N TYR A 359 -19.33 20.44 -6.50
CA TYR A 359 -18.31 19.42 -6.64
C TYR A 359 -18.75 18.14 -5.96
N LYS A 360 -18.31 17.02 -6.53
CA LYS A 360 -18.30 15.70 -5.90
C LYS A 360 -16.86 15.34 -5.57
N VAL A 361 -16.63 14.82 -4.37
CA VAL A 361 -15.35 14.31 -3.91
C VAL A 361 -15.53 12.85 -3.51
N LEU A 362 -14.64 12.00 -4.01
CA LEU A 362 -14.46 10.63 -3.56
C LEU A 362 -13.05 10.50 -3.00
N PHE A 363 -12.91 9.92 -1.81
CA PHE A 363 -11.61 9.72 -1.17
C PHE A 363 -11.42 8.26 -0.77
N LEU A 364 -10.51 7.57 -1.45
CA LEU A 364 -10.15 6.19 -1.13
C LEU A 364 -9.01 6.21 -0.11
N THR A 365 -9.22 5.54 1.01
CA THR A 365 -8.29 5.45 2.15
C THR A 365 -7.67 4.06 2.30
N ALA A 366 -7.85 3.17 1.33
CA ALA A 366 -7.21 1.85 1.33
C ALA A 366 -5.68 2.00 1.34
N LYS A 367 -5.00 1.34 2.29
CA LYS A 367 -3.55 1.48 2.50
C LYS A 367 -2.75 1.11 1.24
N GLY A 368 -1.88 2.00 0.81
CA GLY A 368 -1.08 1.85 -0.42
C GLY A 368 -1.84 2.11 -1.71
N LYS A 369 -3.13 2.48 -1.63
CA LYS A 369 -4.00 2.80 -2.77
C LYS A 369 -4.71 4.15 -2.57
N GLU A 370 -4.26 4.96 -1.62
CA GLU A 370 -4.93 6.18 -1.26
C GLU A 370 -5.00 7.15 -2.43
N LYS A 371 -6.16 7.76 -2.63
CA LYS A 371 -6.38 8.71 -3.72
C LYS A 371 -7.60 9.59 -3.47
N MET A 372 -7.54 10.79 -4.01
CA MET A 372 -8.64 11.74 -4.02
C MET A 372 -9.12 11.96 -5.45
N LEU A 373 -10.44 12.00 -5.65
CA LEU A 373 -11.07 12.41 -6.90
C LEU A 373 -12.06 13.52 -6.57
N MET A 374 -11.74 14.76 -6.93
CA MET A 374 -12.63 15.90 -6.84
C MET A 374 -12.93 16.43 -8.24
N ARG A 375 -14.21 16.58 -8.58
CA ARG A 375 -14.63 17.06 -9.90
C ARG A 375 -15.87 17.94 -9.84
N PRO A 376 -16.03 18.92 -10.76
CA PRO A 376 -17.25 19.67 -10.88
C PRO A 376 -18.45 18.75 -11.11
N PHE A 377 -19.56 19.04 -10.46
CA PHE A 377 -20.81 18.30 -10.60
C PHE A 377 -21.84 19.16 -11.33
N THR A 378 -22.37 18.61 -12.43
CA THR A 378 -23.53 19.19 -13.12
C THR A 378 -24.77 18.42 -12.68
N PRO A 379 -25.75 19.07 -12.03
CA PRO A 379 -26.95 18.37 -11.59
C PRO A 379 -27.74 17.81 -12.77
N TYR A 380 -28.28 16.60 -12.62
CA TYR A 380 -29.24 16.04 -13.55
C TYR A 380 -30.51 16.90 -13.57
N GLU A 381 -31.04 17.12 -14.76
CA GLU A 381 -32.23 17.93 -14.98
C GLU A 381 -33.53 17.22 -14.58
N GLY A 382 -33.51 15.88 -14.49
CA GLY A 382 -34.63 15.04 -14.09
C GLY A 382 -34.16 13.81 -13.33
N LEU A 383 -34.97 13.33 -12.37
CA LEU A 383 -34.82 12.03 -11.74
C LEU A 383 -36.12 11.24 -11.92
N TYR A 384 -36.02 9.93 -12.13
CA TYR A 384 -37.16 9.10 -12.54
C TYR A 384 -37.23 7.80 -11.76
N LEU A 385 -38.38 7.53 -11.13
CA LEU A 385 -38.63 6.27 -10.43
C LEU A 385 -38.94 5.16 -11.44
N VAL A 386 -38.29 4.01 -11.27
CA VAL A 386 -38.44 2.81 -12.11
C VAL A 386 -38.54 1.58 -11.20
N GLY A 387 -39.51 0.71 -11.47
CA GLY A 387 -39.67 -0.58 -10.78
C GLY A 387 -41.13 -0.94 -10.49
N ASP A 388 -41.38 -2.19 -10.08
CA ASP A 388 -42.72 -2.74 -9.84
C ASP A 388 -43.52 -1.96 -8.79
N ALA A 389 -42.83 -1.34 -7.82
CA ALA A 389 -43.47 -0.50 -6.82
C ALA A 389 -43.98 0.83 -7.39
N THR A 390 -43.45 1.28 -8.53
CA THR A 390 -43.68 2.62 -9.08
C THR A 390 -44.87 2.64 -10.05
N PRO A 391 -45.54 3.80 -10.27
CA PRO A 391 -46.74 3.88 -11.12
C PRO A 391 -46.58 3.33 -12.53
N ASN A 392 -45.39 3.46 -13.12
CA ASN A 392 -45.12 3.10 -14.51
C ASN A 392 -44.20 1.87 -14.66
N GLY A 393 -43.98 1.12 -13.58
CA GLY A 393 -43.24 -0.15 -13.61
C GLY A 393 -41.80 -0.01 -14.12
N TRP A 394 -41.33 -1.04 -14.83
CA TRP A 394 -39.97 -1.13 -15.39
C TRP A 394 -39.78 -0.43 -16.75
N SER A 395 -40.76 0.35 -17.22
CA SER A 395 -40.67 1.03 -18.53
C SER A 395 -39.80 2.30 -18.44
N ILE A 396 -38.55 2.27 -18.89
CA ILE A 396 -37.68 3.46 -18.87
C ILE A 396 -38.28 4.60 -19.69
N ASP A 397 -38.80 4.33 -20.89
CA ASP A 397 -39.42 5.34 -21.77
C ASP A 397 -40.58 6.09 -21.10
N ASN A 398 -41.25 5.44 -20.14
CA ASN A 398 -42.39 5.98 -19.42
C ASN A 398 -42.09 6.12 -17.91
N ALA A 399 -40.82 6.16 -17.51
CA ALA A 399 -40.44 6.22 -16.10
C ALA A 399 -41.11 7.39 -15.37
N THR A 400 -41.43 7.18 -14.08
CA THR A 400 -42.22 8.13 -13.29
C THR A 400 -41.37 9.34 -12.90
N PRO A 401 -41.63 10.56 -13.39
CA PRO A 401 -40.77 11.71 -13.13
C PRO A 401 -40.94 12.22 -11.70
N MET A 402 -39.83 12.61 -11.07
CA MET A 402 -39.82 13.38 -9.85
C MET A 402 -39.85 14.88 -10.16
N ALA A 403 -40.36 15.69 -9.23
CA ALA A 403 -40.40 17.14 -9.33
C ALA A 403 -39.09 17.75 -8.79
N LYS A 404 -38.36 18.46 -9.65
CA LYS A 404 -37.21 19.28 -9.25
C LYS A 404 -37.66 20.42 -8.34
N SER A 405 -36.95 20.67 -7.26
CA SER A 405 -37.22 21.79 -6.36
C SER A 405 -36.93 23.13 -7.05
N ALA A 406 -37.77 24.13 -6.79
CA ALA A 406 -37.53 25.50 -7.25
C ALA A 406 -36.41 26.20 -6.47
N ASP A 407 -36.17 25.75 -5.23
CA ASP A 407 -35.22 26.38 -4.31
C ASP A 407 -33.81 25.78 -4.39
N SER A 408 -33.67 24.58 -4.96
CA SER A 408 -32.39 23.89 -5.10
C SER A 408 -32.37 22.98 -6.34
N PRO A 409 -31.40 23.13 -7.26
CA PRO A 409 -31.28 22.25 -8.42
C PRO A 409 -30.87 20.81 -8.05
N TYR A 410 -30.43 20.60 -6.80
CA TYR A 410 -29.98 19.30 -6.31
C TYR A 410 -31.11 18.48 -5.66
N ILE A 411 -32.26 19.10 -5.37
CA ILE A 411 -33.34 18.45 -4.63
C ILE A 411 -34.46 18.05 -5.58
N PHE A 412 -34.88 16.79 -5.50
CA PHE A 412 -36.05 16.26 -6.18
C PHE A 412 -37.03 15.66 -5.18
N THR A 413 -38.32 15.80 -5.45
CA THR A 413 -39.37 15.22 -4.62
C THR A 413 -40.41 14.49 -5.46
N TRP A 414 -41.00 13.45 -4.89
CA TRP A 414 -42.16 12.78 -5.47
C TRP A 414 -43.14 12.40 -4.39
N SER A 415 -44.43 12.57 -4.65
CA SER A 415 -45.49 12.11 -3.76
C SER A 415 -46.53 11.35 -4.59
N GLY A 416 -46.94 10.19 -4.09
CA GLY A 416 -47.90 9.34 -4.76
C GLY A 416 -48.02 7.98 -4.10
N THR A 417 -48.77 7.10 -4.74
CA THR A 417 -48.97 5.73 -4.26
C THR A 417 -47.87 4.81 -4.80
N LEU A 418 -47.20 4.08 -3.92
CA LEU A 418 -46.33 2.96 -4.27
C LEU A 418 -47.06 1.63 -4.02
N ASN A 419 -46.83 0.66 -4.88
CA ASN A 419 -47.20 -0.74 -4.68
C ASN A 419 -46.10 -1.47 -3.91
N THR A 420 -46.37 -2.70 -3.48
CA THR A 420 -45.30 -3.59 -3.02
C THR A 420 -44.40 -3.98 -4.18
N GLY A 421 -43.09 -4.04 -3.96
CA GLY A 421 -42.12 -4.46 -4.97
C GLY A 421 -40.86 -3.62 -5.00
N GLU A 422 -40.04 -3.81 -6.03
CA GLU A 422 -38.75 -3.15 -6.13
C GLU A 422 -38.83 -1.78 -6.81
N MET A 423 -37.89 -0.90 -6.47
CA MET A 423 -37.65 0.34 -7.21
C MET A 423 -36.18 0.79 -7.14
N LYS A 424 -35.77 1.54 -8.17
CA LYS A 424 -34.55 2.34 -8.24
C LYS A 424 -34.81 3.60 -9.05
N ILE A 425 -33.80 4.46 -9.20
CA ILE A 425 -33.99 5.83 -9.71
C ILE A 425 -33.00 6.08 -10.83
N SER A 426 -33.51 6.39 -12.02
CA SER A 426 -32.68 6.77 -13.17
C SER A 426 -32.40 8.27 -13.12
N CYS A 427 -31.17 8.65 -13.44
CA CYS A 427 -30.70 10.03 -13.46
C CYS A 427 -30.83 10.68 -14.84
N ASP A 428 -30.81 9.89 -15.92
CA ASP A 428 -30.74 10.38 -17.30
C ASP A 428 -31.86 9.85 -18.19
N LYS A 429 -32.62 8.84 -17.73
CA LYS A 429 -33.65 8.13 -18.49
C LYS A 429 -33.14 7.66 -19.85
N GLN A 430 -31.89 7.19 -19.90
CA GLN A 430 -31.32 6.63 -21.13
C GLN A 430 -32.20 5.49 -21.66
N SER A 431 -32.36 5.37 -22.98
CA SER A 431 -33.22 4.34 -23.60
C SER A 431 -32.69 2.90 -23.45
N ASP A 432 -31.58 2.72 -22.74
CA ASP A 432 -30.99 1.44 -22.37
C ASP A 432 -30.74 1.38 -20.86
N TRP A 433 -30.17 0.28 -20.37
CA TRP A 433 -29.87 0.08 -18.95
C TRP A 433 -28.46 0.51 -18.56
N ASN A 434 -27.78 1.29 -19.40
CA ASN A 434 -26.40 1.74 -19.19
C ASN A 434 -26.28 3.20 -18.72
N GLY A 435 -27.42 3.85 -18.48
CA GLY A 435 -27.45 5.18 -17.87
C GLY A 435 -26.97 5.20 -16.41
N ASP A 436 -27.06 6.39 -15.83
CA ASP A 436 -26.70 6.67 -14.46
C ASP A 436 -27.88 6.40 -13.51
N TRP A 437 -27.58 5.84 -12.33
CA TRP A 437 -28.60 5.39 -11.38
C TRP A 437 -28.28 5.83 -9.95
N LEU A 438 -29.35 6.13 -9.21
CA LEU A 438 -29.37 6.14 -7.75
C LEU A 438 -30.08 4.88 -7.27
N MET A 439 -29.39 4.14 -6.41
CA MET A 439 -29.75 2.81 -5.95
C MET A 439 -29.70 2.71 -4.42
N ALA A 440 -30.29 1.64 -3.88
CA ALA A 440 -30.09 1.32 -2.48
C ALA A 440 -28.64 0.94 -2.18
N ASP A 441 -28.19 1.16 -0.95
CA ASP A 441 -26.87 0.73 -0.47
C ASP A 441 -26.70 -0.81 -0.49
N LYS A 442 -27.80 -1.56 -0.41
CA LYS A 442 -27.83 -3.03 -0.55
C LYS A 442 -29.09 -3.50 -1.26
N SER A 443 -28.99 -4.66 -1.91
CA SER A 443 -30.12 -5.28 -2.60
C SER A 443 -31.28 -5.60 -1.63
N GLY A 444 -32.51 -5.31 -2.08
CA GLY A 444 -33.74 -5.61 -1.34
C GLY A 444 -33.96 -4.76 -0.09
N LYS A 445 -33.30 -3.60 0.04
CA LYS A 445 -33.39 -2.76 1.24
C LYS A 445 -34.80 -2.20 1.41
N ALA A 446 -35.42 -2.45 2.56
CA ALA A 446 -36.64 -1.76 2.96
C ALA A 446 -36.32 -0.28 3.28
N PRO A 447 -37.16 0.68 2.82
CA PRO A 447 -37.09 2.06 3.27
C PRO A 447 -37.03 2.20 4.79
N THR A 448 -36.14 3.03 5.29
CA THR A 448 -36.00 3.30 6.73
C THR A 448 -37.05 4.29 7.25
N GLY A 449 -37.64 5.10 6.36
CA GLY A 449 -38.49 6.24 6.74
C GLY A 449 -37.69 7.50 7.13
N GLU A 450 -36.36 7.41 7.16
CA GLU A 450 -35.45 8.50 7.49
C GLU A 450 -34.56 8.86 6.29
N VAL A 451 -33.70 9.87 6.44
CA VAL A 451 -32.67 10.18 5.44
C VAL A 451 -31.58 9.12 5.49
N GLU A 452 -31.27 8.54 4.33
CA GLU A 452 -30.24 7.53 4.15
C GLU A 452 -29.36 7.83 2.92
N THR A 453 -28.23 7.14 2.81
CA THR A 453 -27.34 7.25 1.65
C THR A 453 -27.93 6.51 0.46
N ALA A 454 -27.90 7.15 -0.70
CA ALA A 454 -28.19 6.54 -1.99
C ALA A 454 -26.86 6.22 -2.69
N LEU A 455 -26.73 5.00 -3.22
CA LEU A 455 -25.58 4.60 -4.01
C LEU A 455 -25.72 5.17 -5.43
N PHE A 456 -24.80 6.04 -5.84
CA PHE A 456 -24.67 6.47 -7.23
C PHE A 456 -23.82 5.46 -8.03
N THR A 457 -24.25 5.15 -9.26
CA THR A 457 -23.48 4.35 -10.21
C THR A 457 -23.58 4.92 -11.62
N SER A 458 -22.49 4.76 -12.38
CA SER A 458 -22.43 5.04 -13.80
C SER A 458 -21.73 3.89 -14.52
N LYS A 459 -22.34 3.36 -15.58
CA LYS A 459 -21.72 2.28 -16.37
C LYS A 459 -20.67 2.78 -17.34
N THR A 460 -20.61 4.08 -17.62
CA THR A 460 -19.67 4.66 -18.59
C THR A 460 -18.53 5.45 -17.96
N ASP A 461 -18.63 5.78 -16.67
CA ASP A 461 -17.63 6.58 -15.98
C ASP A 461 -16.42 5.73 -15.51
N ALA A 462 -15.33 5.78 -16.27
CA ALA A 462 -14.11 5.05 -15.96
C ALA A 462 -13.39 5.60 -14.71
N GLU A 463 -13.42 6.91 -14.47
CA GLU A 463 -12.76 7.52 -13.31
C GLU A 463 -13.46 7.14 -12.01
N LEU A 464 -14.79 7.17 -12.03
CA LEU A 464 -15.60 6.67 -10.92
C LEU A 464 -15.29 5.20 -10.64
N LYS A 465 -15.35 4.33 -11.66
CA LYS A 465 -15.05 2.89 -11.51
C LYS A 465 -13.68 2.64 -10.91
N ASN A 466 -12.67 3.43 -11.27
CA ASN A 466 -11.35 3.29 -10.69
C ASN A 466 -11.38 3.46 -9.17
N MET A 467 -12.27 4.29 -8.60
CA MET A 467 -12.43 4.48 -7.15
C MET A 467 -12.97 3.23 -6.40
N TYR A 468 -13.43 2.20 -7.12
CA TYR A 468 -13.97 0.95 -6.59
C TYR A 468 -13.05 -0.24 -6.93
N PRO A 469 -11.83 -0.32 -6.37
CA PRO A 469 -10.87 -1.36 -6.73
C PRO A 469 -11.32 -2.78 -6.36
N ASP A 470 -12.25 -2.92 -5.41
CA ASP A 470 -12.68 -4.22 -4.88
C ASP A 470 -14.13 -4.55 -5.27
N THR A 471 -14.79 -3.68 -6.05
CA THR A 471 -16.21 -3.82 -6.42
C THR A 471 -16.41 -3.51 -7.91
N ASP A 472 -17.07 -4.42 -8.63
CA ASP A 472 -17.54 -4.13 -9.99
C ASP A 472 -18.79 -3.25 -9.95
N LEU A 473 -18.58 -1.94 -9.82
CA LEU A 473 -19.63 -0.91 -9.68
C LEU A 473 -20.67 -0.99 -10.81
N GLY A 474 -20.25 -1.31 -12.04
CA GLY A 474 -21.14 -1.35 -13.21
C GLY A 474 -22.07 -2.57 -13.26
N SER A 475 -21.78 -3.61 -12.47
CA SER A 475 -22.61 -4.81 -12.33
C SER A 475 -23.68 -4.70 -11.24
N LEU A 476 -23.56 -3.70 -10.36
CA LEU A 476 -24.48 -3.53 -9.24
C LEU A 476 -25.87 -3.14 -9.74
N ASP A 477 -26.89 -3.75 -9.11
CA ASP A 477 -28.30 -3.49 -9.42
C ASP A 477 -29.15 -3.55 -8.14
N ASN A 478 -28.68 -2.83 -7.11
CA ASN A 478 -29.33 -2.75 -5.82
C ASN A 478 -30.63 -1.94 -5.92
N LYS A 479 -31.68 -2.42 -5.26
CA LYS A 479 -33.01 -1.82 -5.31
C LYS A 479 -33.58 -1.69 -3.91
N TRP A 480 -34.38 -0.65 -3.70
CA TRP A 480 -35.26 -0.60 -2.55
C TRP A 480 -36.42 -1.57 -2.77
N ASN A 481 -36.88 -2.20 -1.69
CA ASN A 481 -38.05 -3.07 -1.68
C ASN A 481 -39.16 -2.44 -0.82
N ILE A 482 -40.22 -1.98 -1.47
CA ILE A 482 -41.41 -1.45 -0.81
C ILE A 482 -42.23 -2.63 -0.29
N GLN A 483 -42.31 -2.75 1.03
CA GLN A 483 -42.95 -3.89 1.69
C GLN A 483 -44.47 -3.71 1.86
N GLU A 484 -44.95 -2.48 1.86
CA GLU A 484 -46.35 -2.16 2.06
C GLU A 484 -46.82 -1.15 1.01
N ALA A 485 -47.90 -1.44 0.31
CA ALA A 485 -48.52 -0.45 -0.57
C ALA A 485 -49.06 0.73 0.26
N GLY A 486 -49.05 1.93 -0.33
CA GLY A 486 -49.55 3.13 0.34
C GLY A 486 -49.08 4.42 -0.30
N SER A 487 -49.44 5.55 0.31
CA SER A 487 -48.95 6.87 -0.09
C SER A 487 -47.56 7.12 0.50
N TYR A 488 -46.64 7.60 -0.33
CA TYR A 488 -45.26 7.89 0.06
C TYR A 488 -44.85 9.30 -0.39
N ARG A 489 -43.86 9.85 0.31
CA ARG A 489 -43.06 10.98 -0.13
C ARG A 489 -41.60 10.55 -0.25
N ILE A 490 -41.03 10.72 -1.43
CA ILE A 490 -39.62 10.50 -1.72
C ILE A 490 -38.94 11.85 -1.87
N THR A 491 -37.79 12.05 -1.21
CA THR A 491 -36.94 13.23 -1.39
C THR A 491 -35.52 12.78 -1.68
N ILE A 492 -34.88 13.33 -2.70
CA ILE A 492 -33.48 13.05 -3.06
C ILE A 492 -32.70 14.35 -3.07
N ASP A 493 -31.48 14.31 -2.52
CA ASP A 493 -30.43 15.28 -2.77
C ASP A 493 -29.33 14.62 -3.61
N GLN A 494 -29.29 14.90 -4.92
CA GLN A 494 -28.33 14.29 -5.83
C GLN A 494 -26.89 14.79 -5.58
N LEU A 495 -26.72 15.98 -5.02
CA LEU A 495 -25.40 16.51 -4.68
C LEU A 495 -24.85 15.80 -3.45
N LYS A 496 -25.69 15.53 -2.45
CA LYS A 496 -25.26 14.82 -1.23
C LYS A 496 -25.40 13.30 -1.31
N GLU A 497 -26.00 12.78 -2.39
CA GLU A 497 -26.31 11.35 -2.53
C GLU A 497 -27.13 10.82 -1.35
N THR A 498 -28.17 11.56 -0.98
CA THR A 498 -29.10 11.16 0.07
C THR A 498 -30.51 11.02 -0.45
N ILE A 499 -31.27 10.14 0.20
CA ILE A 499 -32.66 9.87 -0.10
C ILE A 499 -33.46 9.66 1.19
N SER A 500 -34.72 10.08 1.20
CA SER A 500 -35.70 9.63 2.19
C SER A 500 -36.94 9.12 1.46
N ILE A 501 -37.49 7.99 1.94
CA ILE A 501 -38.70 7.37 1.40
C ILE A 501 -39.66 7.17 2.59
N VAL A 502 -40.62 8.08 2.72
CA VAL A 502 -41.46 8.21 3.92
C VAL A 502 -42.90 7.88 3.60
N LYS A 503 -43.45 6.84 4.25
CA LYS A 503 -44.89 6.51 4.16
C LYS A 503 -45.71 7.61 4.86
N GLN A 504 -46.80 8.04 4.23
CA GLN A 504 -47.68 9.13 4.70
C GLN A 504 -48.88 8.64 5.50
#